data_AF-A0A0H5CEY3-F1
#
_entry.id   AF-A0A0H5CEY3-F1
#
_cell.length_a   1.000
_cell.length_b   1.000
_cell.length_c   1.000
_cell.angle_alpha   90.00
_cell.angle_beta   90.00
_cell.angle_gamma   90.00
#
_symmetry.space_group_name_H-M   'P 1'
#
loop_
_entity.id
_entity.type
_entity.pdbx_description
1 polymer ?
#
loop_
_entity_poly.entity_id
_entity_poly.type
_entity_poly.pdbx_seq_one_letter_code
_entity_poly.pdbx_strand_id
1 'polypeptide(L)'
;MMIMSIIPDPRGDVCWGTSATYRGRAHLVPVSRTVGLCGMPVDARFRARPGEPLMCPECAIAYVTAVFPARAAASDLRHEVRLRA
;
A
#
# COMPACT_ATOMS: atom_id res chain seq x y z
N MET A 1 -14.12 -29.39 -9.73
CA MET A 1 -12.86 -29.12 -9.01
C MET A 1 -12.50 -27.66 -9.25
N MET A 2 -12.94 -26.76 -8.36
CA MET A 2 -12.57 -25.34 -8.47
C MET A 2 -11.17 -25.17 -7.90
N ILE A 3 -10.27 -24.62 -8.72
CA ILE A 3 -8.97 -24.12 -8.27
C ILE A 3 -9.27 -22.98 -7.30
N MET A 4 -9.22 -23.25 -6.00
CA MET A 4 -9.04 -22.20 -5.00
C MET A 4 -7.67 -21.60 -5.28
N SER A 5 -7.62 -20.56 -6.10
CA SER A 5 -6.47 -19.67 -6.15
C SER A 5 -6.29 -19.16 -4.72
N ILE A 6 -5.32 -19.73 -4.00
CA ILE A 6 -4.85 -19.16 -2.74
C ILE A 6 -4.29 -17.81 -3.16
N ILE A 7 -5.10 -16.76 -3.08
CA ILE A 7 -4.61 -15.40 -3.23
C ILE A 7 -3.69 -15.23 -2.01
N PRO A 8 -2.36 -15.14 -2.19
CA PRO A 8 -1.45 -14.95 -1.07
C PRO A 8 -1.93 -13.74 -0.28
N ASP A 9 -2.05 -13.84 1.05
CA ASP A 9 -2.44 -12.69 1.84
C ASP A 9 -1.36 -11.62 1.68
N PRO A 10 -1.64 -10.49 0.99
CA PRO A 10 -0.64 -9.47 0.75
C PRO A 10 -0.15 -8.81 2.04
N ARG A 11 -0.85 -9.01 3.18
CA ARG A 11 -0.41 -8.61 4.52
C ARG A 11 0.75 -9.46 5.05
N GLY A 12 0.86 -10.72 4.61
CA GLY A 12 1.90 -11.64 5.04
C GLY A 12 3.27 -11.33 4.44
N ASP A 13 3.29 -10.61 3.31
CA ASP A 13 4.47 -10.42 2.49
C ASP A 13 5.10 -9.03 2.62
N VAL A 14 4.67 -8.20 3.59
CA VAL A 14 5.22 -6.86 3.81
C VAL A 14 5.65 -6.65 5.26
N CYS A 15 6.74 -5.88 5.43
CA CYS A 15 7.18 -5.32 6.69
C CYS A 15 7.18 -3.79 6.61
N TRP A 16 7.53 -3.12 7.70
CA TRP A 16 7.66 -1.66 7.74
C TRP A 16 9.10 -1.26 7.47
N GLY A 17 9.30 -0.16 6.75
CA GLY A 17 10.60 0.46 6.59
C GLY A 17 10.55 1.95 6.93
N THR A 18 11.68 2.51 7.35
CA THR A 18 11.83 3.95 7.57
C THR A 18 12.95 4.47 6.70
N SER A 19 12.82 5.71 6.22
CA SER A 19 13.90 6.43 5.54
C SER A 19 14.02 7.82 6.14
N ALA A 20 15.23 8.38 6.26
CA ALA A 20 15.41 9.80 6.58
C ALA A 20 14.84 10.72 5.49
N THR A 21 14.73 10.20 4.27
CA THR A 21 14.06 10.88 3.14
C THR A 21 12.54 10.87 3.26
N TYR A 22 11.86 11.66 2.43
CA TYR A 22 10.39 11.69 2.36
C TYR A 22 9.70 12.06 3.70
N ARG A 23 10.29 13.03 4.40
CA ARG A 23 9.83 13.55 5.71
C ARG A 23 9.74 12.47 6.81
N GLY A 24 10.60 11.47 6.76
CA GLY A 24 10.65 10.43 7.81
C GLY A 24 9.50 9.43 7.77
N ARG A 25 8.67 9.44 6.72
CA ARG A 25 7.47 8.58 6.63
C ARG A 25 7.81 7.09 6.64
N ALA A 26 6.89 6.29 7.19
CA ALA A 26 7.00 4.83 7.20
C ALA A 26 6.54 4.24 5.86
N HIS A 27 7.31 3.31 5.32
CA HIS A 27 7.08 2.62 4.05
C HIS A 27 6.61 1.18 4.30
N LEU A 28 5.79 0.67 3.38
CA LEU A 28 5.52 -0.77 3.30
C LEU A 28 6.56 -1.40 2.38
N VAL A 29 7.26 -2.43 2.86
CA VAL A 29 8.41 -3.03 2.20
C VAL A 29 8.13 -4.52 2.00
N PRO A 30 8.13 -5.04 0.77
CA PRO A 30 8.03 -6.49 0.55
C PRO A 30 9.13 -7.23 1.33
N VAL A 31 8.81 -8.34 2.00
CA VAL A 31 9.77 -9.07 2.84
C VAL A 31 11.03 -9.49 2.09
N SER A 32 10.90 -9.77 0.78
CA SER A 32 11.99 -10.14 -0.12
C SER A 32 12.82 -8.96 -0.66
N ARG A 33 12.49 -7.71 -0.31
CA ARG A 33 13.12 -6.50 -0.87
C ARG A 33 13.61 -5.55 0.22
N THR A 34 14.44 -4.59 -0.19
CA THR A 34 14.97 -3.50 0.65
C THR A 34 14.47 -2.12 0.19
N VAL A 35 13.45 -2.10 -0.65
CA VAL A 35 12.79 -0.89 -1.16
C VAL A 35 11.31 -0.93 -0.83
N GLY A 36 10.73 0.21 -0.49
CA GLY A 36 9.30 0.35 -0.29
C GLY A 36 8.51 0.08 -1.57
N LEU A 37 7.20 -0.14 -1.44
CA LEU A 37 6.29 -0.27 -2.58
C LEU A 37 6.29 0.99 -3.48
N CYS A 38 6.65 2.15 -2.92
CA CYS A 38 6.87 3.39 -3.66
C CYS A 38 8.18 3.44 -4.47
N GLY A 39 9.04 2.41 -4.37
CA GLY A 39 10.33 2.34 -5.04
C GLY A 39 11.50 2.99 -4.28
N MET A 40 11.23 3.65 -3.14
CA MET A 40 12.28 4.29 -2.35
C MET A 40 13.08 3.28 -1.52
N PRO A 41 14.42 3.42 -1.43
CA PRO A 41 15.20 2.65 -0.46
C PRO A 41 14.80 3.00 0.97
N VAL A 42 14.93 2.03 1.87
CA VAL A 42 14.70 2.23 3.31
C VAL A 42 15.99 1.99 4.09
N ASP A 43 16.18 2.77 5.16
CA ASP A 43 17.36 2.72 6.01
C ASP A 43 17.25 1.62 7.08
N ALA A 44 16.03 1.37 7.57
CA ALA A 44 15.76 0.35 8.57
C ALA A 44 14.42 -0.35 8.30
N ARG A 45 14.29 -1.60 8.80
CA ARG A 45 13.11 -2.46 8.60
C ARG A 45 12.62 -3.02 9.94
N PHE A 46 11.30 -3.07 10.10
CA PHE A 46 10.62 -3.47 11.33
C PHE A 46 9.45 -4.38 11.01
N ARG A 47 9.23 -5.40 11.86
CA ARG A 47 8.06 -6.27 11.73
C ARG A 47 6.76 -5.54 12.10
N ALA A 48 6.80 -4.78 13.19
CA ALA A 48 5.69 -3.96 13.65
C ALA A 48 5.75 -2.55 13.06
N ARG A 49 4.61 -1.87 13.02
CA ARG A 49 4.53 -0.48 12.57
C ARG A 49 5.28 0.44 13.53
N PRO A 50 6.20 1.29 13.06
CA PRO A 50 6.78 2.36 13.87
C PRO A 50 5.68 3.33 14.34
N GLY A 51 5.66 3.68 15.62
CA GLY A 51 4.56 4.43 16.24
C GLY A 51 4.46 5.91 15.82
N GLU A 52 5.59 6.55 15.52
CA GLU A 52 5.64 8.01 15.29
C GLU A 52 5.40 8.42 13.83
N PRO A 53 6.00 7.78 12.80
CA PRO A 53 5.84 8.25 11.44
C PRO A 53 4.46 7.98 10.85
N LEU A 54 3.94 8.97 10.12
CA LEU A 54 2.85 8.74 9.18
C LEU A 54 3.30 7.80 8.06
N MET A 55 2.37 7.00 7.55
CA MET A 55 2.62 6.15 6.38
C MET A 55 2.92 7.01 5.13
N CYS A 56 3.79 6.50 4.25
CA CYS A 56 4.00 6.98 2.90
C CYS A 56 2.71 6.78 2.07
N PRO A 57 2.08 7.84 1.54
CA PRO A 57 0.81 7.73 0.82
C PRO A 57 0.93 6.88 -0.45
N GLU A 58 2.07 6.90 -1.13
CA GLU A 58 2.32 6.07 -2.31
C GLU A 58 2.36 4.58 -1.94
N CYS A 59 3.00 4.24 -0.82
CA CYS A 59 2.94 2.87 -0.29
C CYS A 59 1.50 2.47 0.07
N ALA A 60 0.71 3.38 0.64
CA ALA A 60 -0.69 3.11 0.96
C ALA A 60 -1.53 2.81 -0.29
N ILE A 61 -1.39 3.63 -1.32
CA ILE A 61 -2.09 3.47 -2.61
C ILE A 61 -1.68 2.17 -3.27
N ALA A 62 -0.36 1.95 -3.44
CA ALA A 62 0.16 0.74 -4.08
C ALA A 62 -0.31 -0.53 -3.36
N TYR A 63 -0.32 -0.50 -2.04
CA TYR A 63 -0.83 -1.59 -1.23
C TYR A 63 -2.32 -1.82 -1.47
N VAL A 64 -3.17 -0.80 -1.36
CA VAL A 64 -4.62 -0.93 -1.60
C VAL A 64 -4.90 -1.45 -3.01
N THR A 65 -4.22 -0.95 -4.03
CA THR A 65 -4.39 -1.42 -5.42
C THR A 65 -4.04 -2.90 -5.59
N ALA A 66 -3.00 -3.38 -4.90
CA ALA A 66 -2.59 -4.77 -4.96
C ALA A 66 -3.54 -5.70 -4.18
N VAL A 67 -4.00 -5.27 -3.00
CA VAL A 67 -4.86 -6.08 -2.11
C VAL A 67 -6.31 -6.08 -2.56
N PHE A 68 -6.79 -4.95 -3.07
CA PHE A 68 -8.16 -4.72 -3.51
C PHE A 68 -8.14 -4.32 -4.98
N PRO A 69 -7.79 -5.24 -5.89
CA PRO A 69 -7.77 -4.93 -7.31
C PRO A 69 -9.17 -4.49 -7.74
N ALA A 70 -9.27 -3.26 -8.25
CA ALA A 70 -10.52 -2.76 -8.80
C ALA A 70 -10.91 -3.67 -9.96
N ARG A 71 -11.94 -4.49 -9.77
CA ARG A 71 -12.59 -5.18 -10.88
C ARG A 71 -13.07 -4.07 -11.81
N ALA A 72 -12.61 -4.05 -13.07
CA ALA A 72 -13.02 -3.05 -14.05
C ALA A 72 -14.54 -3.13 -14.26
N ALA A 73 -15.32 -2.42 -13.45
CA ALA A 73 -16.77 -2.30 -13.56
C ALA A 73 -17.27 -1.16 -12.65
N ALA A 74 -17.37 0.04 -13.21
CA ALA A 74 -18.50 0.95 -12.98
C ALA A 74 -18.39 2.13 -13.98
N SER A 75 -18.76 1.87 -15.24
CA SER A 75 -19.00 2.89 -16.26
C SER A 75 -20.13 3.87 -15.87
N ASP A 76 -20.99 3.51 -14.91
CA ASP A 76 -22.29 4.18 -14.76
C ASP A 76 -22.50 4.99 -13.47
N LEU A 77 -21.46 5.20 -12.65
CA LEU A 77 -21.59 6.13 -11.53
C LEU A 77 -21.24 7.56 -11.99
N ARG A 78 -22.18 8.20 -12.71
CA ARG A 78 -22.22 9.66 -12.82
C ARG A 78 -22.41 10.23 -11.41
N HIS A 79 -21.32 10.58 -10.75
CA HIS A 79 -21.34 11.35 -9.50
C HIS A 79 -21.73 12.79 -9.85
N GLU A 80 -23.03 13.10 -9.87
CA GLU A 80 -23.50 14.49 -9.91
C GLU A 80 -23.26 15.16 -8.55
N VAL A 81 -22.10 15.80 -8.41
CA VAL A 81 -21.82 16.70 -7.29
C VAL A 81 -22.45 18.05 -7.61
N ARG A 82 -23.66 18.32 -7.10
CA ARG A 82 -24.18 19.69 -7.04
C ARG A 82 -23.53 20.43 -5.88
N LEU A 83 -22.53 21.26 -6.18
CA LEU A 83 -22.09 22.30 -5.26
C LEU A 83 -23.21 23.33 -5.13
N ARG A 84 -23.72 23.52 -3.91
CA ARG A 84 -24.64 24.63 -3.61
C ARG A 84 -23.78 25.90 -3.49
N ALA A 85 -24.04 26.85 -4.39
CA ALA A 85 -23.53 28.22 -4.31
C ALA A 85 -24.31 29.04 -3.26
#